data_AF-A0A2Z5JT38-F1
#
_entry.id   AF-A0A2Z5JT38-F1
#
_cell.length_a   1.000
_cell.length_b   1.000
_cell.length_c   1.000
_cell.angle_alpha   90.00
_cell.angle_beta   90.00
_cell.angle_gamma   90.00
#
_symmetry.space_group_name_H-M   'P 1'
#
loop_
_entity.id
_entity.type
_entity.pdbx_description
1 polymer ?
#
loop_
_entity_poly.entity_id
_entity_poly.type
_entity_poly.pdbx_seq_one_letter_code
_entity_poly.pdbx_strand_id
1 'polypeptide(L)'
;MTGEGLPLLVDLVDRGIIRIMDLIFVRKNQDGTVEGLELSEVTGDGGDDLAVFEGASSGLLGQDDIDEASTVLEPGSAAGILIYENVWAGPLAAALRRSGGRLVANGRIPIQEVLASLDAAESKV
;
A
#
# COMPACT_ATOMS: atom_id res chain seq x y z
N MET A 1 8.70 3.45 -13.74
CA MET A 1 8.05 3.92 -12.49
C MET A 1 8.73 5.22 -12.12
N THR A 2 7.99 6.28 -11.79
CA THR A 2 8.55 7.63 -11.55
C THR A 2 8.78 7.96 -10.08
N GLY A 3 8.35 7.09 -9.15
CA GLY A 3 8.48 7.32 -7.70
C GLY A 3 7.55 8.43 -7.13
N GLU A 4 6.74 9.07 -7.96
CA GLU A 4 5.94 10.26 -7.61
C GLU A 4 4.97 10.05 -6.43
N GLY A 5 4.53 8.82 -6.18
CA GLY A 5 3.65 8.50 -5.05
C GLY A 5 4.37 8.33 -3.70
N LEU A 6 5.71 8.19 -3.69
CA LEU A 6 6.47 7.91 -2.47
C LEU A 6 6.46 9.08 -1.47
N PRO A 7 6.59 10.36 -1.88
CA PRO A 7 6.43 11.49 -0.96
C PRO A 7 5.05 11.53 -0.29
N LEU A 8 3.99 11.09 -0.97
CA LEU A 8 2.66 10.99 -0.35
C LEU A 8 2.58 9.88 0.70
N LEU A 9 3.30 8.77 0.51
CA LEU A 9 3.42 7.74 1.56
C LEU A 9 4.14 8.29 2.79
N VAL A 10 5.19 9.10 2.61
CA VAL A 10 5.88 9.78 3.71
C VAL A 10 4.91 10.71 4.46
N ASP A 11 4.17 11.56 3.75
CA ASP A 11 3.15 12.44 4.35
C ASP A 11 2.13 11.68 5.21
N LEU A 12 1.66 10.51 4.74
CA LEU A 12 0.72 9.69 5.49
C LEU A 12 1.32 9.11 6.78
N VAL A 13 2.60 8.74 6.76
CA VAL A 13 3.34 8.27 7.95
C VAL A 13 3.56 9.42 8.92
N ASP A 14 4.04 10.57 8.45
CA ASP A 14 4.32 11.76 9.27
C ASP A 14 3.07 12.30 9.96
N ARG A 15 1.93 12.23 9.27
CA ARG A 15 0.62 12.60 9.83
C ARG A 15 0.04 11.55 10.78
N GLY A 16 0.73 10.42 10.96
CA GLY A 16 0.30 9.32 11.83
C GLY A 16 -0.96 8.62 11.34
N ILE A 17 -1.26 8.69 10.04
CA ILE A 17 -2.44 8.06 9.43
C ILE A 17 -2.17 6.58 9.20
N ILE A 18 -1.00 6.27 8.66
CA ILE A 18 -0.52 4.90 8.44
C ILE A 18 0.82 4.66 9.13
N ARG A 19 1.14 3.39 9.33
CA ARG A 19 2.50 2.92 9.64
C ARG A 19 2.89 1.91 8.60
N ILE A 20 4.04 2.09 7.96
CA ILE A 20 4.58 1.08 7.06
C ILE A 20 5.22 -0.02 7.88
N MET A 21 4.86 -1.26 7.58
CA MET A 21 5.36 -2.47 8.25
C MET A 21 6.43 -3.13 7.41
N ASP A 22 6.18 -3.27 6.11
CA ASP A 22 7.15 -3.72 5.12
C ASP A 22 6.96 -2.97 3.80
N LEU A 23 8.06 -2.62 3.14
CA LEU A 23 8.06 -2.09 1.79
C LEU A 23 9.25 -2.68 1.01
N ILE A 24 8.96 -3.37 -0.09
CA ILE A 24 9.98 -3.86 -1.02
C ILE A 24 9.63 -3.48 -2.45
N PHE A 25 10.64 -3.28 -3.27
CA PHE A 25 10.49 -3.08 -4.70
C PHE A 25 11.03 -4.29 -5.43
N VAL A 26 10.32 -4.71 -6.48
CA VAL A 26 10.70 -5.87 -7.29
C VAL A 26 10.60 -5.54 -8.78
N ARG A 27 11.42 -6.20 -9.57
CA ARG A 27 11.37 -6.18 -11.04
C ARG A 27 11.18 -7.58 -11.56
N LYS A 28 10.29 -7.72 -12.54
CA LYS A 28 10.20 -8.94 -13.34
C LYS A 28 10.97 -8.75 -14.63
N ASN A 29 12.00 -9.56 -14.83
CA ASN A 29 12.82 -9.56 -16.03
C ASN A 29 12.05 -10.15 -17.22
N GLN A 30 12.57 -9.95 -18.43
CA GLN A 30 11.95 -10.46 -19.65
C GLN A 30 11.92 -11.99 -19.71
N ASP A 31 12.86 -12.65 -19.04
CA ASP A 31 12.92 -14.11 -18.91
C ASP A 31 11.97 -14.66 -17.82
N GLY A 32 11.24 -13.78 -17.14
CA GLY A 32 10.29 -14.11 -16.08
C GLY A 32 10.91 -14.22 -14.69
N THR A 33 12.23 -14.07 -14.53
CA THR A 33 12.87 -14.02 -13.21
C THR A 33 12.47 -12.75 -12.45
N VAL A 34 12.42 -12.82 -11.12
CA VAL A 34 12.12 -11.67 -10.26
C VAL A 34 13.29 -11.39 -9.36
N GLU A 35 13.64 -10.11 -9.25
CA GLU A 35 14.70 -9.60 -8.38
C GLU A 35 14.20 -8.40 -7.57
N GLY A 36 14.78 -8.21 -6.39
CA GLY A 36 14.56 -7.02 -5.58
C GLY A 36 15.24 -5.80 -6.21
N LEU A 37 14.64 -4.63 -6.03
CA LEU A 37 15.22 -3.34 -6.41
C LEU A 37 15.58 -2.57 -5.15
N GLU A 38 16.75 -1.94 -5.17
CA GLU A 38 17.13 -0.97 -4.16
C GLU A 38 16.31 0.31 -4.31
N LEU A 39 16.03 0.98 -3.19
CA LEU A 39 15.22 2.19 -3.17
C LEU A 39 15.82 3.32 -4.02
N SER A 40 17.15 3.39 -4.07
CA SER A 40 17.91 4.32 -4.92
C SER A 40 17.69 4.08 -6.41
N GLU A 41 17.46 2.83 -6.83
CA GLU A 41 17.17 2.47 -8.23
C GLU A 41 15.76 2.88 -8.66
N VAL A 42 14.84 3.05 -7.70
CA VAL A 42 13.44 3.44 -7.96
C VAL A 42 13.30 4.97 -8.02
N THR A 43 14.15 5.70 -7.32
CA THR A 43 13.96 7.12 -6.99
C THR A 43 14.97 8.05 -7.67
N GLY A 44 16.10 7.51 -8.14
CA GLY A 44 17.21 8.31 -8.66
C GLY A 44 17.82 9.20 -7.57
N ASP A 45 18.32 10.39 -7.94
CA ASP A 45 19.02 11.32 -7.03
C ASP A 45 18.10 12.01 -5.99
N GLY A 46 16.81 11.67 -5.93
CA GLY A 46 15.81 12.26 -5.03
C GLY A 46 15.53 11.46 -3.74
N GLY A 47 16.40 10.49 -3.39
CA GLY A 47 16.13 9.44 -2.40
C GLY A 47 16.23 9.82 -0.91
N ASP A 48 16.70 11.02 -0.56
CA ASP A 48 17.05 11.36 0.83
C ASP A 48 15.85 11.32 1.81
N ASP A 49 14.64 11.65 1.36
CA ASP A 49 13.42 11.64 2.20
C ASP A 49 12.83 10.24 2.43
N LEU A 50 13.37 9.22 1.75
CA LEU A 50 12.84 7.87 1.78
C LEU A 50 13.61 6.94 2.74
N ALA A 51 14.62 7.48 3.42
CA ALA A 51 15.30 6.82 4.53
C ALA A 51 14.32 6.38 5.64
N VAL A 52 13.14 7.01 5.74
CA VAL A 52 12.05 6.58 6.63
C VAL A 52 11.53 5.16 6.31
N PHE A 53 11.74 4.68 5.09
CA PHE A 53 11.41 3.33 4.67
C PHE A 53 12.58 2.35 4.81
N GLU A 54 13.80 2.87 4.99
CA GLU A 54 15.00 2.06 5.21
C GLU A 54 14.89 1.39 6.60
N GLY A 55 14.70 0.07 6.61
CA GLY A 55 14.48 -0.71 7.83
C GLY A 55 13.02 -0.93 8.23
N ALA A 56 12.05 -0.53 7.39
CA ALA A 56 10.68 -1.04 7.48
C ALA A 56 10.66 -2.52 7.04
N SER A 57 11.17 -3.37 7.92
CA SER A 57 11.18 -4.83 7.78
C SER A 57 10.65 -5.43 9.07
N SER A 58 9.33 -5.57 9.14
CA SER A 58 8.64 -6.32 10.19
C SER A 58 8.77 -7.84 10.00
N GLY A 59 9.16 -8.28 8.80
CA GLY A 59 9.27 -9.68 8.42
C GLY A 59 7.92 -10.33 8.09
N LEU A 60 6.88 -9.52 7.88
CA LEU A 60 5.57 -10.01 7.43
C LEU A 60 5.58 -10.29 5.93
N LEU A 61 6.35 -9.53 5.14
CA LEU A 61 6.67 -9.89 3.75
C LEU A 61 7.75 -10.97 3.72
N GLY A 62 7.38 -12.13 3.18
CA GLY A 62 8.27 -13.25 2.90
C GLY A 62 8.48 -13.48 1.40
N GLN A 63 9.25 -14.52 1.08
CA GLN A 63 9.46 -14.94 -0.31
C GLN A 63 8.16 -15.33 -1.01
N ASP A 64 7.23 -15.97 -0.29
CA ASP A 64 5.94 -16.39 -0.83
C ASP A 64 5.11 -15.20 -1.36
N ASP A 65 5.17 -14.03 -0.69
CA ASP A 65 4.48 -12.82 -1.14
C ASP A 65 5.09 -12.24 -2.42
N ILE A 66 6.42 -12.32 -2.55
CA ILE A 66 7.14 -11.93 -3.77
C ILE A 66 6.77 -12.87 -4.91
N ASP A 67 6.71 -14.18 -4.63
CA ASP A 67 6.35 -15.20 -5.61
C ASP A 67 4.90 -15.01 -6.06
N GLU A 68 3.96 -14.72 -5.16
CA GLU A 68 2.58 -14.38 -5.52
C GLU A 68 2.52 -13.13 -6.39
N ALA A 69 3.20 -12.05 -5.98
CA ALA A 69 3.28 -10.82 -6.77
C ALA A 69 3.88 -11.08 -8.16
N SER A 70 4.85 -11.99 -8.29
CA SER A 70 5.44 -12.35 -9.58
C SER A 70 4.42 -12.91 -10.57
N THR A 71 3.37 -13.58 -10.09
CA THR A 71 2.34 -14.20 -10.95
C THR A 71 1.45 -13.17 -11.64
N VAL A 72 1.27 -12.00 -11.02
CA VAL A 72 0.43 -10.91 -11.53
C VAL A 72 1.23 -9.88 -12.34
N LEU A 73 2.56 -9.85 -12.20
CA LEU A 73 3.42 -8.92 -12.92
C LEU A 73 3.69 -9.37 -14.36
N GLU A 74 3.63 -8.42 -15.28
CA GLU A 74 4.05 -8.60 -16.67
C GLU A 74 5.59 -8.59 -16.77
N PRO A 75 6.20 -9.41 -17.65
CA PRO A 75 7.64 -9.34 -17.90
C PRO A 75 8.08 -7.93 -18.34
N GLY A 76 9.18 -7.44 -17.77
CA GLY A 76 9.69 -6.09 -17.98
C GLY A 76 9.07 -5.01 -17.08
N SER A 77 8.11 -5.36 -16.23
CA SER A 77 7.49 -4.44 -15.26
C SER A 77 8.23 -4.40 -13.92
N ALA A 78 7.94 -3.37 -13.13
CA ALA A 78 8.41 -3.23 -11.75
C ALA A 78 7.23 -2.86 -10.85
N ALA A 79 7.29 -3.28 -9.58
CA ALA A 79 6.25 -3.03 -8.59
C ALA A 79 6.83 -2.77 -7.20
N GLY A 80 6.06 -2.03 -6.39
CA GLY A 80 6.26 -1.94 -4.95
C GLY A 80 5.25 -2.84 -4.24
N ILE A 81 5.72 -3.63 -3.29
CA ILE A 81 4.88 -4.45 -2.41
C ILE A 81 4.93 -3.79 -1.04
N LEU A 82 3.75 -3.39 -0.54
CA LEU A 82 3.60 -2.58 0.65
C LEU A 82 2.66 -3.26 1.64
N ILE A 83 3.15 -3.50 2.85
CA ILE A 83 2.33 -3.81 4.03
C ILE A 83 2.31 -2.58 4.93
N TYR A 84 1.12 -2.11 5.26
CA TYR A 84 0.92 -0.97 6.16
C TYR A 84 -0.26 -1.18 7.10
N GLU A 85 -0.19 -0.54 8.25
CA GLU A 85 -1.24 -0.46 9.25
C GLU A 85 -1.98 0.88 9.15
N ASN A 86 -3.31 0.85 9.23
CA ASN A 86 -4.12 2.06 9.40
C ASN A 86 -4.16 2.47 10.88
N VAL A 87 -3.23 3.31 11.32
CA VAL A 87 -3.05 3.70 12.73
C VAL A 87 -4.29 4.41 13.27
N TRP A 88 -4.96 5.20 12.44
CA TRP A 88 -6.20 5.90 12.82
C TRP A 88 -7.32 4.94 13.26
N ALA A 89 -7.35 3.71 12.73
CA ALA A 89 -8.46 2.78 12.93
C ALA A 89 -8.42 2.10 14.30
N GLY A 90 -7.24 1.93 14.89
CA GLY A 90 -7.05 1.24 16.17
C GLY A 90 -7.88 1.85 17.32
N PRO A 91 -7.71 3.16 17.62
CA PRO A 91 -8.48 3.83 18.68
C PRO A 91 -9.99 3.77 18.47
N LEU A 92 -10.46 3.98 17.22
CA LEU A 92 -11.88 3.91 16.89
C LEU A 92 -12.44 2.50 17.11
N ALA A 93 -11.78 1.48 16.57
CA ALA A 93 -12.20 0.10 16.73
C ALA A 93 -12.22 -0.32 18.20
N ALA A 94 -11.24 0.12 19.00
CA ALA A 94 -11.21 -0.12 20.43
C ALA A 94 -12.39 0.54 21.16
N ALA A 95 -12.73 1.79 20.80
CA ALA A 95 -13.89 2.49 21.38
C ALA A 95 -15.21 1.79 21.03
N LEU A 96 -15.42 1.42 19.77
CA LEU A 96 -16.61 0.70 19.33
C LEU A 96 -16.76 -0.65 20.02
N ARG A 97 -15.67 -1.41 20.20
CA ARG A 97 -15.70 -2.68 20.93
C ARG A 97 -16.10 -2.49 22.40
N ARG A 98 -15.59 -1.45 23.07
CA ARG A 98 -15.99 -1.12 24.45
C ARG A 98 -17.47 -0.75 24.56
N SER A 99 -18.07 -0.17 23.52
CA SER A 99 -19.51 0.12 23.47
C SER A 99 -20.37 -1.07 23.01
N GLY A 100 -19.79 -2.28 22.90
CA GLY A 100 -20.50 -3.49 22.46
C GLY A 100 -20.65 -3.64 20.94
N GLY A 101 -20.00 -2.77 20.16
CA GLY A 101 -19.93 -2.88 18.71
C GLY A 101 -19.06 -4.06 18.27
N ARG A 102 -19.44 -4.70 17.15
CA ARG A 102 -18.66 -5.74 16.50
C ARG A 102 -18.54 -5.47 15.01
N LEU A 103 -17.38 -5.78 14.43
CA LEU A 103 -17.21 -5.80 12.98
C LEU A 103 -18.05 -6.95 12.41
N VAL A 104 -18.94 -6.64 11.47
CA VAL A 104 -19.81 -7.65 10.82
C VAL A 104 -19.42 -7.91 9.37
N ALA A 105 -18.77 -6.95 8.71
CA ALA A 105 -18.28 -7.06 7.34
C ALA A 105 -17.11 -6.09 7.14
N ASN A 106 -16.18 -6.45 6.25
CA ASN A 106 -15.09 -5.61 5.79
C ASN A 106 -14.87 -5.90 4.30
N GLY A 107 -14.66 -4.86 3.50
CA GLY A 107 -14.39 -4.98 2.07
C GLY A 107 -14.12 -3.63 1.44
N ARG A 108 -13.71 -3.65 0.17
CA ARG A 108 -13.59 -2.45 -0.67
C ARG A 108 -14.84 -2.31 -1.51
N ILE A 109 -15.30 -1.07 -1.67
CA ILE A 109 -16.34 -0.73 -2.65
C ILE A 109 -15.61 -0.22 -3.90
N PRO A 110 -15.83 -0.81 -5.08
CA PRO A 110 -15.25 -0.30 -6.31
C PRO A 110 -15.62 1.16 -6.56
N ILE A 111 -14.66 1.98 -6.99
CA ILE A 111 -14.89 3.42 -7.18
C ILE A 111 -16.04 3.70 -8.16
N GLN A 112 -16.21 2.85 -9.18
CA GLN A 112 -17.29 2.98 -10.15
C GLN A 112 -18.68 2.79 -9.51
N GLU A 113 -18.81 1.92 -8.51
CA GLU A 113 -20.05 1.75 -7.76
C GLU A 113 -20.34 2.96 -6.87
N VAL A 114 -19.30 3.56 -6.27
CA VAL A 114 -19.43 4.81 -5.51
C VAL A 114 -19.93 5.94 -6.40
N LEU A 115 -19.32 6.12 -7.58
CA LEU A 115 -19.71 7.16 -8.54
C LEU A 115 -21.16 6.97 -9.02
N ALA A 116 -21.52 5.75 -9.44
CA ALA A 116 -22.87 5.45 -9.87
C ALA A 116 -23.93 5.71 -8.76
N SER A 117 -23.59 5.44 -7.50
CA SER A 117 -24.48 5.72 -6.36
C SER A 117 -24.63 7.22 -6.09
N LEU A 118 -23.58 8.02 -6.29
CA LEU A 118 -23.62 9.47 -6.12
C LEU A 118 -24.49 10.12 -7.21
N ASP A 119 -24.27 9.76 -8.48
CA ASP A 119 -25.06 10.27 -9.62
C ASP A 119 -26.57 10.00 -9.44
N ALA A 120 -26.90 8.80 -8.97
CA ALA A 120 -28.28 8.39 -8.70
C ALA A 120 -28.92 9.14 -7.50
N ALA A 121 -28.12 9.63 -6.54
CA ALA A 121 -28.61 10.43 -5.42
C ALA A 121 -28.86 11.88 -5.84
N GLU A 122 -27.98 12.45 -6.66
CA GLU A 122 -28.11 13.82 -7.17
C GLU A 122 -29.26 13.95 -8.18
N SER A 123 -29.50 12.93 -9.00
CA SER A 123 -30.62 12.91 -9.96
C SER A 123 -32.01 12.79 -9.32
N LYS A 124 -32.07 12.56 -7.99
CA LYS A 124 -33.31 12.49 -7.20
C LYS A 124 -33.67 13.80 -6.52
N VAL A 125 -32.85 14.85 -6.68
CA VAL A 125 -33.09 16.21 -6.19
C VAL A 125 -33.59 17.07 -7.36
#